data_AF-A0A7J2RXX3-F1
#
_entry.id   AF-A0A7J2RXX3-F1
#
_cell.length_a   1.000
_cell.length_b   1.000
_cell.length_c   1.000
_cell.angle_alpha   90.00
_cell.angle_beta   90.00
_cell.angle_gamma   90.00
#
_symmetry.space_group_name_H-M   'P 1'
#
loop_
_entity.id
_entity.type
_entity.pdbx_description
1 polymer ?
#
loop_
_entity_poly.entity_id
_entity_poly.type
_entity_poly.pdbx_seq_one_letter_code
_entity_poly.pdbx_strand_id
1 'polypeptide(L)'
;MAFNAVEIIALVLVLLVIVKLLIVSFSPKSWLGLVKALYSTPLILFFVELILAAIIFYYLIQQLTIIQIMAAIALGALLTGMSFAIYGKETIAWGTKLLRDKSFLRKAWLPILIWLALAVWTLMALF
;
A
#
# COMPACT_ATOMS: atom_id res chain seq x y z
N MET A 1 -17.38 -23.71 -7.46
CA MET A 1 -16.01 -23.72 -6.95
C MET A 1 -15.94 -22.73 -5.80
N ALA A 2 -15.30 -23.09 -4.68
CA ALA A 2 -15.03 -22.16 -3.60
C ALA A 2 -13.71 -21.44 -3.90
N PHE A 3 -13.68 -20.12 -3.74
CA PHE A 3 -12.45 -19.34 -3.93
C PHE A 3 -11.42 -19.67 -2.85
N ASN A 4 -10.14 -19.74 -3.24
CA ASN A 4 -9.03 -19.81 -2.30
C ASN A 4 -8.68 -18.41 -1.73
N ALA A 5 -7.78 -18.35 -0.74
CA ALA A 5 -7.47 -17.09 -0.06
C ALA A 5 -6.91 -15.99 -1.00
N VAL A 6 -6.03 -16.34 -1.95
CA VAL A 6 -5.46 -15.37 -2.91
C VAL A 6 -6.54 -14.84 -3.84
N GLU A 7 -7.44 -15.71 -4.32
CA GLU A 7 -8.58 -15.32 -5.16
C GLU A 7 -9.54 -14.38 -4.40
N ILE A 8 -9.80 -14.64 -3.12
CA ILE A 8 -10.62 -13.76 -2.27
C ILE A 8 -9.93 -12.39 -2.11
N ILE A 9 -8.63 -12.36 -1.80
CA ILE A 9 -7.87 -11.11 -1.66
C ILE A 9 -7.92 -10.31 -2.97
N ALA A 10 -7.70 -10.96 -4.10
CA ALA A 10 -7.76 -10.33 -5.42
C ALA A 10 -9.17 -9.81 -5.73
N LEU A 11 -10.22 -10.60 -5.45
CA LEU A 11 -11.62 -10.20 -5.65
C LEU A 11 -11.96 -8.96 -4.82
N VAL A 12 -11.60 -8.94 -3.53
CA VAL A 12 -11.82 -7.78 -2.67
C VAL A 12 -11.10 -6.55 -3.21
N LEU A 13 -9.83 -6.68 -3.60
CA LEU A 13 -9.07 -5.56 -4.16
C LEU A 13 -9.70 -5.03 -5.47
N VAL A 14 -10.10 -5.92 -6.38
CA VAL A 14 -10.75 -5.55 -7.64
C VAL A 14 -12.05 -4.79 -7.38
N LEU A 15 -12.91 -5.29 -6.49
CA LEU A 15 -14.14 -4.61 -6.12
C LEU A 15 -13.87 -3.23 -5.52
N LEU A 16 -12.90 -3.12 -4.61
CA LEU A 16 -12.51 -1.83 -4.03
C LEU A 16 -11.99 -0.85 -5.08
N VAL A 17 -11.16 -1.31 -6.03
CA VAL A 17 -10.65 -0.48 -7.13
C VAL A 17 -11.79 0.01 -8.02
N ILE A 18 -12.69 -0.87 -8.44
CA ILE A 18 -13.85 -0.50 -9.27
C ILE A 18 -14.71 0.54 -8.54
N VAL A 19 -15.10 0.26 -7.29
CA VAL A 19 -15.90 1.20 -6.48
C VAL A 19 -15.18 2.53 -6.32
N LYS A 20 -13.88 2.52 -5.99
CA LYS A 20 -13.07 3.75 -5.85
C LYS A 20 -13.06 4.54 -7.15
N LEU A 21 -12.80 3.90 -8.29
CA LEU A 21 -12.74 4.58 -9.59
C LEU A 21 -14.10 5.18 -9.96
N LEU A 22 -15.21 4.45 -9.75
CA LEU A 22 -16.56 4.97 -9.97
C LEU A 22 -16.82 6.20 -9.08
N ILE A 23 -16.55 6.13 -7.78
CA ILE A 23 -16.79 7.26 -6.86
C ILE A 23 -15.91 8.46 -7.24
N VAL A 24 -14.65 8.26 -7.59
CA VAL A 24 -13.74 9.36 -7.99
C VAL A 24 -14.18 9.99 -9.31
N SER A 25 -14.62 9.21 -10.29
CA SER A 25 -15.07 9.70 -11.59
C SER A 25 -16.39 10.47 -11.53
N PHE A 26 -17.35 10.02 -10.72
CA PHE A 26 -18.68 10.64 -10.65
C PHE A 26 -18.87 11.59 -9.45
N SER A 27 -18.11 11.42 -8.38
CA SER A 27 -18.28 12.13 -7.11
C SER A 27 -16.97 12.36 -6.34
N PRO A 28 -15.98 13.05 -6.93
CA PRO A 28 -14.64 13.21 -6.33
C PRO A 28 -14.68 13.88 -4.95
N LYS A 29 -15.67 14.76 -4.70
CA LYS A 29 -15.87 15.39 -3.38
C LYS A 29 -16.25 14.37 -2.30
N SER A 30 -17.10 13.40 -2.64
CA SER A 30 -17.51 12.31 -1.73
C SER A 30 -16.31 11.43 -1.38
N TRP A 31 -15.51 11.06 -2.40
CA TRP A 31 -14.27 10.33 -2.16
C TRP A 31 -13.31 11.11 -1.25
N LEU A 32 -13.11 12.40 -1.51
CA LEU A 32 -12.26 13.24 -0.66
C LEU A 32 -12.79 13.34 0.78
N GLY A 33 -14.11 13.40 0.97
CA GLY A 33 -14.73 13.36 2.30
C GLY A 33 -14.40 12.08 3.06
N LEU A 34 -14.55 10.92 2.41
CA LEU A 34 -14.19 9.62 2.98
C LEU A 34 -12.71 9.55 3.34
N VAL A 35 -11.82 9.96 2.42
CA VAL A 35 -10.37 9.98 2.67
C VAL A 35 -10.05 10.88 3.87
N LYS A 36 -10.62 12.08 3.94
CA LYS A 36 -10.41 12.98 5.09
C LYS A 36 -10.88 12.35 6.40
N ALA A 37 -12.02 11.67 6.41
CA ALA A 37 -12.53 10.99 7.60
C ALA A 37 -11.56 9.89 8.07
N LEU A 38 -11.10 9.02 7.17
CA LEU A 38 -10.16 7.94 7.50
C LEU A 38 -8.82 8.49 8.05
N TYR A 39 -8.25 9.48 7.37
CA TYR A 39 -6.96 10.07 7.78
C TYR A 39 -7.06 11.04 8.97
N SER A 40 -8.27 11.40 9.42
CA SER A 40 -8.46 12.22 10.62
C SER A 40 -8.09 11.49 11.92
N THR A 41 -8.06 10.15 11.88
CA THR A 41 -7.65 9.26 12.99
C THR A 41 -6.41 8.45 12.61
N PRO A 42 -5.23 9.08 12.46
CA PRO A 42 -4.07 8.46 11.83
C PRO A 42 -3.53 7.25 12.61
N LEU A 43 -3.59 7.27 13.95
CA LEU A 43 -3.13 6.15 14.77
C LEU A 43 -4.02 4.90 14.58
N ILE A 44 -5.34 5.10 14.53
CA ILE A 44 -6.31 4.02 14.31
C ILE A 44 -6.12 3.46 12.90
N LEU A 45 -6.05 4.32 11.90
CA LEU A 45 -5.85 3.91 10.51
C LEU A 45 -4.53 3.14 10.36
N PHE A 46 -3.44 3.61 10.97
CA PHE A 46 -2.15 2.93 10.97
C PHE A 46 -2.24 1.50 11.50
N PHE A 47 -2.87 1.28 12.66
CA PHE A 47 -3.01 -0.07 13.21
C PHE A 47 -3.94 -0.95 12.38
N VAL A 48 -5.03 -0.40 11.85
CA VAL A 48 -5.93 -1.12 10.94
C VAL A 48 -5.18 -1.58 9.68
N GLU A 49 -4.44 -0.69 9.04
CA GLU A 49 -3.64 -1.03 7.86
C GLU A 49 -2.55 -2.06 8.18
N LEU A 50 -1.86 -1.93 9.32
CA LEU A 50 -0.85 -2.88 9.75
C LEU A 50 -1.43 -4.28 9.97
N ILE A 51 -2.58 -4.38 10.66
CA ILE A 51 -3.26 -5.65 10.92
C ILE A 51 -3.72 -6.27 9.60
N LEU A 52 -4.37 -5.50 8.73
CA LEU A 52 -4.83 -5.99 7.44
C LEU A 52 -3.67 -6.43 6.54
N ALA A 53 -2.57 -5.67 6.52
CA ALA A 53 -1.36 -6.03 5.78
C ALA A 53 -0.77 -7.36 6.30
N ALA A 54 -0.69 -7.55 7.63
CA ALA A 54 -0.20 -8.79 8.22
C ALA A 54 -1.11 -9.99 7.89
N ILE A 55 -2.43 -9.82 7.97
CA ILE A 55 -3.40 -10.87 7.62
C ILE A 55 -3.27 -11.25 6.14
N ILE A 56 -3.27 -10.27 5.23
CA ILE A 56 -3.12 -10.52 3.80
C ILE A 56 -1.78 -11.20 3.53
N PHE A 57 -0.69 -10.67 4.06
CA PHE A 57 0.64 -11.23 3.86
C PHE A 57 0.74 -12.68 4.35
N TYR A 58 0.16 -13.01 5.51
CA TYR A 58 0.10 -14.38 6.03
C TYR A 58 -0.57 -15.35 5.05
N TYR A 59 -1.68 -14.97 4.43
CA TYR A 59 -2.34 -15.81 3.43
C TYR A 59 -1.58 -15.86 2.11
N LEU A 60 -0.92 -14.77 1.70
CA LEU A 60 -0.12 -14.75 0.48
C LEU A 60 1.07 -15.72 0.57
N ILE A 61 1.83 -15.72 1.68
CA ILE A 61 3.02 -16.58 1.81
C ILE A 61 2.70 -18.08 1.89
N GLN A 62 1.43 -18.46 2.11
CA GLN A 62 1.01 -19.86 2.05
C GLN A 62 0.83 -20.38 0.61
N GLN A 63 0.65 -19.48 -0.35
CA GLN A 63 0.33 -19.84 -1.74
C GLN A 63 1.38 -19.31 -2.73
N LEU A 64 2.08 -18.25 -2.37
CA LEU A 64 3.06 -17.56 -3.21
C LEU A 64 4.42 -17.54 -2.50
N THR A 65 5.49 -17.64 -3.29
CA THR A 65 6.83 -17.42 -2.76
C THR A 65 7.07 -15.94 -2.51
N ILE A 66 8.02 -15.61 -1.62
CA ILE A 66 8.40 -14.21 -1.37
C ILE A 66 8.85 -13.49 -2.65
N ILE A 67 9.48 -14.21 -3.58
CA ILE A 67 9.89 -13.69 -4.89
C ILE A 67 8.67 -13.28 -5.72
N GLN A 68 7.63 -14.13 -5.78
CA GLN A 68 6.39 -13.81 -6.51
C GLN A 68 5.67 -12.62 -5.89
N ILE A 69 5.61 -12.55 -4.55
CA ILE A 69 5.02 -11.42 -3.83
C ILE A 69 5.79 -10.13 -4.16
N MET A 70 7.12 -10.14 -4.10
CA MET A 70 7.93 -8.96 -4.42
C MET A 70 7.84 -8.55 -5.89
N ALA A 71 7.71 -9.50 -6.82
CA ALA A 71 7.47 -9.19 -8.23
C ALA A 71 6.12 -8.48 -8.44
N ALA A 72 5.06 -8.93 -7.76
CA ALA A 72 3.76 -8.26 -7.79
C ALA A 72 3.81 -6.87 -7.14
N ILE A 73 4.51 -6.72 -6.00
CA ILE A 73 4.75 -5.43 -5.35
C ILE A 73 5.52 -4.50 -6.28
N ALA A 74 6.53 -4.98 -7.01
CA ALA A 74 7.28 -4.17 -7.96
C ALA A 74 6.38 -3.59 -9.07
N LEU A 75 5.48 -4.41 -9.62
CA LEU A 75 4.48 -3.92 -10.58
C LEU A 75 3.57 -2.85 -9.95
N GLY A 76 3.03 -3.12 -8.76
CA GLY A 76 2.18 -2.17 -8.03
C GLY A 76 2.90 -0.86 -7.68
N ALA A 77 4.18 -0.92 -7.34
CA ALA A 77 5.03 0.23 -7.05
C ALA A 77 5.26 1.09 -8.31
N LEU A 78 5.48 0.48 -9.48
CA LEU A 78 5.62 1.21 -10.73
C LEU A 78 4.31 1.92 -11.15
N LEU A 79 3.17 1.24 -11.01
CA LEU A 79 1.85 1.85 -11.29
C LEU A 79 1.54 3.01 -10.31
N THR A 80 1.92 2.84 -9.04
CA THR A 80 1.83 3.89 -8.04
C THR A 80 2.76 5.06 -8.38
N GLY A 81 4.01 4.77 -8.76
CA GLY A 81 5.00 5.75 -9.19
C GLY A 81 4.55 6.56 -10.40
N MET A 82 3.93 5.92 -11.39
CA MET A 82 3.31 6.59 -12.54
C MET A 82 2.27 7.62 -12.10
N SER A 83 1.45 7.29 -11.09
CA SER A 83 0.44 8.21 -10.55
C SER A 83 1.07 9.46 -9.93
N PHE A 84 2.19 9.32 -9.22
CA PHE A 84 2.94 10.46 -8.67
C PHE A 84 3.69 11.25 -9.74
N ALA A 85 4.24 10.58 -10.75
CA ALA A 85 5.00 11.21 -11.82
C ALA A 85 4.18 12.23 -12.62
N ILE A 86 2.88 11.95 -12.84
CA ILE A 86 1.94 12.89 -13.49
C ILE A 86 1.83 14.21 -12.71
N TYR A 87 1.96 14.18 -11.38
CA TYR A 87 1.90 15.34 -10.48
C TYR A 87 3.28 15.65 -9.88
N GLY A 88 4.32 15.66 -10.73
CA GLY A 88 5.72 15.71 -10.28
C GLY A 88 6.06 16.93 -9.41
N LYS A 89 5.55 18.12 -9.74
CA LYS A 89 5.84 19.35 -8.96
C LYS A 89 5.27 19.25 -7.54
N GLU A 90 4.02 18.83 -7.42
CA GLU A 90 3.32 18.62 -6.16
C GLU A 90 3.99 17.52 -5.34
N THR A 91 4.38 16.43 -5.99
CA THR A 91 5.09 15.31 -5.36
C THR A 91 6.44 15.74 -4.81
N ILE A 92 7.24 16.50 -5.56
CA ILE A 92 8.55 17.02 -5.10
C ILE A 92 8.36 17.97 -3.91
N ALA A 93 7.37 18.87 -3.97
CA ALA A 93 7.10 19.79 -2.88
C ALA A 93 6.68 19.05 -1.59
N TRP A 94 5.80 18.05 -1.73
CA TRP A 94 5.39 17.18 -0.63
C TRP A 94 6.57 16.39 -0.05
N GLY A 95 7.37 15.73 -0.90
CA GLY A 95 8.55 14.97 -0.47
C GLY A 95 9.58 15.85 0.26
N THR A 96 9.85 17.05 -0.26
CA THR A 96 10.76 18.01 0.37
C THR A 96 10.26 18.43 1.75
N LYS A 97 8.95 18.66 1.91
CA LYS A 97 8.34 18.97 3.21
C LYS A 97 8.49 17.81 4.20
N LEU A 98 8.28 16.57 3.75
CA LEU A 98 8.45 15.39 4.59
C LEU A 98 9.90 15.19 5.04
N LEU A 99 10.87 15.30 4.14
CA LEU A 99 12.28 15.07 4.47
C LEU A 99 12.89 16.18 5.35
N ARG A 100 12.30 17.37 5.38
CA ARG A 100 12.68 18.44 6.32
C ARG A 100 12.18 18.18 7.74
N ASP A 101 11.19 17.30 7.93
CA ASP A 101 10.77 16.89 9.27
C ASP A 101 11.85 15.98 9.88
N LYS A 102 12.59 16.51 10.87
CA LYS A 102 13.63 15.76 11.59
C LYS A 102 13.11 14.47 12.24
N SER A 103 11.80 14.40 12.51
CA SER A 103 11.16 13.21 13.10
C SER A 103 10.64 12.21 12.06
N PHE A 104 10.82 12.47 10.75
CA PHE A 104 10.34 11.62 9.66
C PHE A 104 10.74 10.15 9.85
N LEU A 105 12.03 9.87 10.03
CA LEU A 105 12.52 8.50 10.22
C LEU A 105 11.93 7.84 11.47
N ARG A 106 11.75 8.60 12.56
CA ARG A 106 11.11 8.13 13.79
C ARG A 106 9.62 7.85 13.60
N LYS A 107 8.94 8.55 12.69
CA LYS A 107 7.52 8.30 12.38
C LYS A 107 7.34 7.13 11.41
N ALA A 108 8.26 6.97 10.46
CA ALA A 108 8.22 5.96 9.41
C ALA A 108 9.02 4.67 9.74
N TRP A 109 9.54 4.55 10.96
CA TRP A 109 10.44 3.47 11.37
C TRP A 109 9.87 2.07 11.10
N LEU A 110 8.58 1.85 11.40
CA LEU A 110 7.97 0.52 11.23
C LEU A 110 7.85 0.13 9.75
N PRO A 111 7.27 0.97 8.86
CA PRO A 111 7.33 0.72 7.42
C PRO A 111 8.74 0.47 6.89
N ILE A 112 9.74 1.24 7.36
CA ILE A 112 11.14 1.05 6.95
C ILE A 112 11.64 -0.34 7.36
N LEU A 113 11.40 -0.76 8.60
CA LEU A 113 11.78 -2.10 9.07
C LEU A 113 11.10 -3.22 8.29
N ILE A 114 9.80 -3.07 7.97
CA ILE A 114 9.08 -4.05 7.16
C ILE A 114 9.71 -4.17 5.77
N TRP A 115 10.02 -3.04 5.12
CA TRP A 115 10.70 -3.04 3.82
C TRP A 115 12.08 -3.71 3.88
N LEU A 116 12.86 -3.43 4.92
CA LEU A 116 14.17 -4.07 5.12
C LEU A 116 14.03 -5.59 5.31
N ALA A 117 13.07 -6.03 6.12
CA ALA A 117 12.82 -7.46 6.34
C ALA A 117 12.40 -8.18 5.04
N LEU A 118 11.49 -7.59 4.26
CA LEU A 118 11.07 -8.14 2.96
C LEU A 118 12.24 -8.19 1.96
N ALA A 119 13.07 -7.15 1.92
CA ALA A 119 14.24 -7.11 1.05
C ALA A 119 15.25 -8.20 1.41
N VAL A 120 15.61 -8.33 2.69
CA VAL A 120 16.56 -9.35 3.17
C VAL A 120 16.01 -10.76 2.92
N TRP A 121 14.74 -11.02 3.21
CA TRP A 121 14.12 -12.32 2.94
C TRP A 121 14.13 -12.66 1.45
N THR A 122 13.83 -11.69 0.59
CA THR A 122 13.85 -11.91 -0.86
C THR A 122 15.25 -12.23 -1.36
N LEU A 123 16.27 -11.53 -0.86
CA LEU A 123 17.66 -11.81 -1.20
C LEU A 123 18.06 -13.24 -0.77
N MET A 124 17.72 -13.65 0.45
CA MET A 124 17.97 -15.02 0.94
C MET A 124 17.20 -16.10 0.16
N ALA A 125 16.10 -15.74 -0.51
CA ALA A 125 15.35 -16.68 -1.35
C ALA A 125 15.91 -16.78 -2.78
N LEU A 126 16.66 -15.76 -3.22
CA LEU A 126 17.26 -15.68 -4.56
C LEU A 126 18.66 -16.31 -4.63
N PHE A 127 19.40 -16.28 -3.52
CA PHE A 127 20.80 -16.70 -3.41
C PHE A 127 20.94 -17.77 -2.33
#